data_AF-A0A0C2MJW4-F1
#
_entry.id   AF-A0A0C2MJW4-F1
#
_cell.length_a   1.000
_cell.length_b   1.000
_cell.length_c   1.000
_cell.angle_alpha   90.00
_cell.angle_beta   90.00
_cell.angle_gamma   90.00
#
_symmetry.space_group_name_H-M   'P 1'
#
loop_
_entity.id
_entity.type
_entity.pdbx_description
1 polymer ?
#
loop_
_entity_poly.entity_id
_entity_poly.type
_entity_poly.pdbx_seq_one_letter_code
_entity_poly.pdbx_strand_id
1 'polypeptide(L)'
;MMKSVRSFINHFSQEYRPEYKRVFLKHFPKAIFHEFILVIEIGTNVHAYQEKKMLFFDIFNFIFRDHYMLVSKNNEPFIKILIKFIKNRDLIMDPNPDILMDSINRCAFFDENKVFYIEGNAMLYFYNYFRISGSDLEDKFWDMCENIYDFKNRHNMSELSSVKVLESLNEIMITFGPNRDYCARILLLVLKMICNLRLLDEIRFDINKLYDITVTTLLRHVNETQNSLFICKISEIWCEIFNSSNNTFKINSVDKLLMFGGLFAVDISNDLRQMAPKSLQIDITRNLKEKLLILYLTLVSFPTINIDDYMWICDLLIHLHSSLKFYMEFVPIYNLPTENQVLILQYYFKNFVTLNITISQKDKEIFGRLLTNISTIPHYSKI
;
A
#
# COMPACT_ATOMS: atom_id res chain seq x y z
N MET A 1 39.40 7.44 19.92
CA MET A 1 38.29 8.25 19.36
C MET A 1 36.93 7.58 19.51
N MET A 2 36.73 6.35 19.04
CA MET A 2 35.45 5.63 19.19
C MET A 2 34.98 5.50 20.65
N LYS A 3 35.90 5.14 21.57
CA LYS A 3 35.62 5.10 23.01
C LYS A 3 35.12 6.45 23.56
N SER A 4 35.65 7.56 23.06
CA SER A 4 35.24 8.91 23.46
C SER A 4 33.82 9.22 22.99
N VAL A 5 33.46 8.83 21.77
CA VAL A 5 32.08 8.98 21.25
C VAL A 5 31.10 8.13 22.06
N ARG A 6 31.44 6.87 22.35
CA ARG A 6 30.63 6.02 23.23
C ARG A 6 30.47 6.62 24.62
N SER A 7 31.55 7.13 25.20
CA SER A 7 31.50 7.80 26.50
C SER A 7 30.59 9.02 26.49
N PHE A 8 30.62 9.82 25.43
CA PHE A 8 29.74 10.98 25.27
C PHE A 8 28.27 10.54 25.19
N ILE A 9 27.96 9.58 24.31
CA ILE A 9 26.60 9.05 24.15
C ILE A 9 26.09 8.51 25.48
N ASN A 10 26.88 7.68 26.17
CA ASN A 10 26.50 7.08 27.44
C ASN A 10 26.23 8.14 28.51
N HIS A 11 27.13 9.13 28.64
CA HIS A 11 27.00 10.19 29.63
C HIS A 11 25.74 11.03 29.41
N PHE A 12 25.41 11.36 28.16
CA PHE A 12 24.25 12.19 27.84
C PHE A 12 23.00 11.39 27.45
N SER A 13 23.03 10.06 27.48
CA SER A 13 21.95 9.18 26.99
C SER A 13 20.61 9.40 27.70
N GLN A 14 20.66 9.78 28.98
CA GLN A 14 19.49 10.04 29.82
C GLN A 14 19.03 11.50 29.79
N GLU A 15 19.82 12.41 29.21
CA GLU A 15 19.50 13.84 29.17
C GLU A 15 18.96 14.26 27.81
N TYR A 16 17.68 14.63 27.76
CA TYR A 16 16.97 15.06 26.55
C TYR A 16 17.16 16.55 26.23
N ARG A 17 18.37 17.08 26.45
CA ARG A 17 18.67 18.49 26.16
C ARG A 17 19.11 18.65 24.71
N PRO A 18 18.40 19.45 23.90
CA PRO A 18 18.73 19.65 22.49
C PRO A 18 20.14 20.20 22.23
N GLU A 19 20.72 20.90 23.19
CA GLU A 19 22.06 21.48 23.14
C GLU A 19 23.14 20.40 23.00
N TYR A 20 23.00 19.26 23.69
CA TYR A 20 23.98 18.19 23.61
C TYR A 20 24.04 17.58 22.22
N LYS A 21 22.88 17.44 21.56
CA LYS A 21 22.81 17.00 20.17
C LYS A 21 23.49 18.01 19.23
N ARG A 22 23.23 19.31 19.41
CA ARG A 22 23.86 20.37 18.59
C ARG A 22 25.39 20.35 18.75
N VAL A 23 25.88 20.26 19.98
CA VAL A 23 27.31 20.15 20.29
C VAL A 23 27.90 18.88 19.66
N PHE A 24 27.21 17.75 19.83
CA PHE A 24 27.63 16.47 19.27
C PHE A 24 27.77 16.52 17.75
N LEU A 25 26.76 17.03 17.04
CA LEU A 25 26.79 17.15 15.57
C LEU A 25 27.84 18.15 15.09
N LYS A 26 27.94 19.31 15.75
CA LYS A 26 28.91 20.36 15.40
C LYS A 26 30.36 19.89 15.54
N HIS A 27 30.63 19.06 16.55
CA HIS A 27 31.97 18.56 16.86
C HIS A 27 32.14 17.09 16.51
N PHE A 28 31.27 16.52 15.67
CA PHE A 28 31.33 15.10 15.33
C PHE A 28 32.67 14.80 14.63
N PRO A 29 33.44 13.81 15.12
CA PRO A 29 34.72 13.44 14.53
C PRO A 29 34.67 13.07 13.04
N LYS A 30 35.26 13.89 12.17
CA LYS A 30 35.40 13.59 10.73
C LYS A 30 36.09 12.26 10.46
N ALA A 31 37.09 11.90 11.28
CA ALA A 31 37.79 10.61 11.15
C ALA A 31 36.84 9.42 11.38
N ILE A 32 35.98 9.46 12.40
CA ILE A 32 34.99 8.40 12.63
C ILE A 32 33.94 8.36 11.51
N PHE A 33 33.51 9.52 11.02
CA PHE A 33 32.62 9.58 9.86
C PHE A 33 33.25 8.89 8.64
N HIS A 34 34.53 9.16 8.36
CA HIS A 34 35.25 8.49 7.27
C HIS A 34 35.35 6.98 7.48
N GLU A 35 35.57 6.50 8.71
CA GLU A 35 35.53 5.07 9.02
C GLU A 35 34.19 4.41 8.65
N PHE A 36 33.05 5.10 8.83
CA PHE A 36 31.75 4.57 8.40
C PHE A 36 31.63 4.47 6.88
N ILE A 37 32.19 5.44 6.15
CA ILE A 37 32.26 5.37 4.70
C ILE A 37 33.11 4.18 4.25
N LEU A 38 34.27 3.95 4.88
CA LEU A 38 35.10 2.77 4.60
C LEU A 38 34.35 1.46 4.88
N VAL A 39 33.58 1.37 5.96
CA VAL A 39 32.74 0.18 6.27
C VAL A 39 31.71 -0.07 5.16
N ILE A 40 31.16 0.98 4.55
CA ILE A 40 30.24 0.84 3.41
C ILE A 40 30.97 0.36 2.16
N GLU A 41 32.12 0.96 1.83
CA GLU A 41 32.80 0.78 0.55
C GLU A 41 33.64 -0.51 0.49
N ILE A 42 34.32 -0.84 1.59
CA ILE A 42 35.26 -1.97 1.67
C ILE A 42 34.60 -3.20 2.31
N GLY A 43 33.48 -3.01 3.01
CA GLY A 43 32.74 -4.10 3.66
C GLY A 43 33.51 -4.75 4.80
N THR A 44 33.35 -6.06 4.96
CA THR A 44 33.88 -6.84 6.10
C THR A 44 35.41 -6.84 6.23
N ASN A 45 36.15 -6.42 5.21
CA ASN A 45 37.61 -6.30 5.24
C ASN A 45 38.10 -5.12 6.10
N VAL A 46 37.22 -4.23 6.54
CA VAL A 46 37.57 -3.11 7.43
C VAL A 46 37.87 -3.62 8.84
N HIS A 47 39.00 -3.22 9.41
CA HIS A 47 39.35 -3.50 10.81
C HIS A 47 38.22 -3.05 11.75
N ALA A 48 37.79 -3.95 12.65
CA ALA A 48 36.68 -3.73 13.58
C ALA A 48 35.34 -3.35 12.90
N TYR A 49 35.05 -3.94 11.73
CA TYR A 49 33.82 -3.73 10.95
C TYR A 49 32.56 -3.74 11.82
N GLN A 50 32.35 -4.80 12.62
CA GLN A 50 31.15 -4.96 13.45
C GLN A 50 31.05 -3.88 14.55
N GLU A 51 32.16 -3.59 15.24
CA GLU A 51 32.19 -2.57 16.30
C GLU A 51 31.89 -1.16 15.76
N LYS A 52 32.37 -0.86 14.54
CA LYS A 52 32.09 0.39 13.82
C LYS A 52 30.62 0.49 13.42
N LYS A 53 30.04 -0.60 12.89
CA LYS A 53 28.64 -0.64 12.48
C LYS A 53 27.69 -0.50 13.70
N MET A 54 28.00 -1.18 14.80
CA MET A 54 27.29 -1.02 16.08
C MET A 54 27.41 0.41 16.63
N LEU A 55 28.62 0.98 16.63
CA LEU A 55 28.82 2.36 17.05
C LEU A 55 27.98 3.34 16.22
N PHE A 56 27.86 3.10 14.91
CA PHE A 56 27.03 3.94 14.07
C PHE A 56 25.55 3.88 14.47
N PHE A 57 25.00 2.70 14.78
CA PHE A 57 23.62 2.60 15.25
C PHE A 57 23.42 3.30 16.60
N ASP A 58 24.37 3.19 17.53
CA ASP A 58 24.33 3.94 18.79
C ASP A 58 24.30 5.46 18.54
N ILE A 59 25.11 5.94 17.59
CA ILE A 59 25.15 7.34 17.18
C ILE A 59 23.84 7.75 16.52
N PHE A 60 23.30 6.93 15.61
CA PHE A 60 22.04 7.20 14.95
C PHE A 60 20.91 7.32 15.98
N ASN A 61 20.81 6.36 16.89
CA ASN A 61 19.82 6.37 17.96
C ASN A 61 19.97 7.62 18.85
N PHE A 62 21.19 8.00 19.20
CA PHE A 62 21.47 9.20 19.97
C PHE A 62 21.07 10.50 19.25
N ILE A 63 21.34 10.61 17.94
CA ILE A 63 20.96 11.76 17.12
C ILE A 63 19.43 11.87 17.01
N PHE A 64 18.74 10.74 16.84
CA PHE A 64 17.32 10.69 16.51
C PHE A 64 16.42 10.26 17.69
N ARG A 65 16.87 10.42 18.93
CA ARG A 65 16.08 10.13 20.14
C ARG A 65 15.02 11.18 20.50
N ASP A 66 15.11 12.38 19.92
CA ASP A 66 14.25 13.53 20.25
C ASP A 66 13.74 14.24 18.98
N HIS A 67 12.51 14.75 19.05
CA HIS A 67 11.76 15.40 17.97
C HIS A 67 12.23 16.84 17.69
N TYR A 68 12.75 17.56 18.70
CA TYR A 68 12.89 19.02 18.63
C TYR A 68 14.04 19.57 17.74
N MET A 69 14.89 18.73 17.13
CA MET A 69 16.11 19.17 16.41
C MET A 69 16.42 18.37 15.14
N LEU A 70 15.42 18.04 14.34
CA LEU A 70 15.59 17.10 13.23
C LEU A 70 15.72 17.75 11.85
N VAL A 71 15.32 19.02 11.69
CA VAL A 71 15.53 19.81 10.45
C VAL A 71 16.90 20.46 10.49
N SER A 72 17.95 19.67 10.27
CA SER A 72 19.26 20.23 9.93
C SER A 72 19.89 19.40 8.83
N LYS A 73 20.42 20.07 7.81
CA LYS A 73 21.18 19.44 6.71
C LYS A 73 22.34 18.57 7.21
N ASN A 74 22.80 18.80 8.45
CA ASN A 74 23.84 18.01 9.11
C ASN A 74 23.39 16.58 9.47
N ASN A 75 22.09 16.29 9.48
CA ASN A 75 21.55 14.97 9.79
C ASN A 75 21.51 14.04 8.55
N GLU A 76 21.36 14.60 7.34
CA GLU A 76 21.23 13.82 6.10
C GLU A 76 22.33 12.79 5.87
N PRO A 77 23.63 13.08 6.14
CA PRO A 77 24.69 12.11 5.90
C PRO A 77 24.53 10.85 6.75
N PHE A 78 23.98 10.97 7.97
CA PHE A 78 23.71 9.82 8.84
C PHE A 78 22.57 8.95 8.29
N ILE A 79 21.49 9.56 7.77
CA ILE A 79 20.38 8.82 7.15
C ILE A 79 20.90 8.04 5.92
N LYS A 80 21.71 8.70 5.07
CA LYS A 80 22.32 8.06 3.89
C LYS A 80 23.24 6.90 4.26
N ILE A 81 24.03 7.02 5.34
CA ILE A 81 24.87 5.92 5.85
C ILE A 81 24.00 4.77 6.37
N LEU A 82 22.94 5.06 7.14
CA LEU A 82 22.02 4.04 7.66
C LEU A 82 21.45 3.19 6.52
N ILE A 83 20.91 3.84 5.48
CA ILE A 83 20.31 3.16 4.33
C ILE A 83 21.35 2.27 3.63
N LYS A 84 22.57 2.77 3.42
CA LYS A 84 23.65 1.97 2.83
C LYS A 84 24.03 0.77 3.71
N PHE A 85 24.03 0.92 5.04
CA PHE A 85 24.34 -0.17 5.97
C PHE A 85 23.29 -1.28 6.00
N ILE A 86 22.01 -0.94 5.95
CA ILE A 86 20.93 -1.95 5.91
C ILE A 86 20.79 -2.59 4.53
N LYS A 87 21.22 -1.89 3.46
CA LYS A 87 21.29 -2.44 2.10
C LYS A 87 22.39 -3.50 1.95
N ASN A 88 23.53 -3.30 2.63
CA ASN A 88 24.60 -4.30 2.69
C ASN A 88 24.14 -5.48 3.55
N ARG A 89 23.90 -6.65 2.93
CA ARG A 89 23.34 -7.86 3.55
C ARG A 89 24.21 -8.53 4.63
N ASP A 90 25.30 -7.89 5.03
CA ASP A 90 26.16 -8.34 6.12
C ASP A 90 25.42 -8.16 7.44
N LEU A 91 24.94 -9.27 8.00
CA LEU A 91 24.28 -9.28 9.29
C LEU A 91 25.25 -8.78 10.37
N ILE A 92 24.74 -7.93 11.25
CA ILE A 92 25.45 -7.54 12.49
C ILE A 92 25.06 -8.51 13.60
N MET A 93 26.01 -8.77 14.48
CA MET A 93 25.72 -9.41 15.75
C MET A 93 24.95 -8.43 16.66
N ASP A 94 23.66 -8.68 16.81
CA ASP A 94 22.79 -8.12 17.86
C ASP A 94 22.60 -6.59 17.90
N PRO A 95 22.25 -5.92 16.78
CA PRO A 95 21.65 -4.60 16.87
C PRO A 95 20.25 -4.72 17.51
N ASN A 96 19.84 -3.75 18.32
CA ASN A 96 18.46 -3.68 18.82
C ASN A 96 17.57 -2.95 17.78
N PRO A 97 16.82 -3.66 16.90
CA PRO A 97 15.95 -3.05 15.90
C PRO A 97 14.84 -2.19 16.50
N ASP A 98 14.36 -2.50 17.70
CA ASP A 98 13.25 -1.80 18.34
C ASP A 98 13.57 -0.31 18.57
N ILE A 99 14.73 -0.04 19.15
CA ILE A 99 15.23 1.33 19.40
C ILE A 99 15.49 2.04 18.06
N LEU A 100 16.03 1.31 17.08
CA LEU A 100 16.32 1.89 15.77
C LEU A 100 15.04 2.27 15.02
N MET A 101 13.98 1.47 15.10
CA MET A 101 12.66 1.80 14.55
C MET A 101 12.11 3.09 15.16
N ASP A 102 12.22 3.27 16.49
CA ASP A 102 11.80 4.52 17.13
C ASP A 102 12.58 5.71 16.59
N SER A 103 13.90 5.57 16.45
CA SER A 103 14.76 6.62 15.92
C SER A 103 14.46 6.96 14.46
N ILE A 104 14.19 5.95 13.62
CA ILE A 104 13.74 6.16 12.24
C ILE A 104 12.38 6.87 12.23
N ASN A 105 11.43 6.42 13.06
CA ASN A 105 10.09 7.00 13.11
C ASN A 105 10.11 8.47 13.55
N ARG A 106 10.94 8.80 14.56
CA ARG A 106 11.19 10.19 14.97
C ARG A 106 11.85 10.99 13.85
N CYS A 107 12.87 10.43 13.20
CA CYS A 107 13.55 11.06 12.06
C CYS A 107 12.57 11.39 10.93
N ALA A 108 11.69 10.45 10.60
CA ALA A 108 10.65 10.54 9.60
C ALA A 108 9.48 11.47 9.98
N PHE A 109 9.47 12.08 11.17
CA PHE A 109 8.51 13.13 11.48
C PHE A 109 8.61 14.33 10.52
N PHE A 110 9.79 14.54 9.93
CA PHE A 110 10.04 15.59 8.94
C PHE A 110 10.02 14.99 7.54
N ASP A 111 9.21 15.57 6.66
CA ASP A 111 9.00 15.07 5.30
C ASP A 111 10.31 15.05 4.50
N GLU A 112 11.20 16.03 4.69
CA GLU A 112 12.51 16.09 4.02
C GLU A 112 13.37 14.85 4.33
N ASN A 113 13.21 14.28 5.53
CA ASN A 113 13.90 13.05 5.91
C ASN A 113 13.22 11.80 5.32
N LYS A 114 11.87 11.80 5.18
CA LYS A 114 11.11 10.70 4.55
C LYS A 114 11.62 10.44 3.14
N VAL A 115 11.96 11.50 2.39
CA VAL A 115 12.51 11.42 1.03
C VAL A 115 13.68 10.44 0.96
N PHE A 116 14.64 10.50 1.88
CA PHE A 116 15.79 9.59 1.86
C PHE A 116 15.36 8.13 2.05
N TYR A 117 14.43 7.85 2.97
CA TYR A 117 13.96 6.49 3.21
C TYR A 117 13.16 5.93 2.02
N ILE A 118 12.35 6.77 1.37
CA ILE A 118 11.57 6.42 0.18
C ILE A 118 12.50 6.15 -1.01
N GLU A 119 13.36 7.12 -1.36
CA GLU A 119 14.30 7.01 -2.49
C GLU A 119 15.34 5.90 -2.31
N GLY A 120 15.67 5.58 -1.05
CA GLY A 120 16.62 4.55 -0.69
C GLY A 120 16.01 3.16 -0.52
N ASN A 121 14.70 3.00 -0.75
CA ASN A 121 13.96 1.76 -0.51
C ASN A 121 14.20 1.16 0.89
N ALA A 122 14.32 2.04 1.89
CA ALA A 122 14.86 1.70 3.19
C ALA A 122 14.03 0.65 3.91
N MET A 123 12.70 0.68 3.76
CA MET A 123 11.79 -0.27 4.42
C MET A 123 11.95 -1.70 3.91
N LEU A 124 12.16 -1.88 2.60
CA LEU A 124 12.44 -3.21 2.03
C LEU A 124 13.74 -3.77 2.59
N TYR A 125 14.80 -2.96 2.62
CA TYR A 125 16.08 -3.40 3.17
C TYR A 125 16.00 -3.64 4.67
N PHE A 126 15.32 -2.78 5.42
CA PHE A 126 15.15 -2.92 6.86
C PHE A 126 14.45 -4.25 7.20
N TYR A 127 13.33 -4.55 6.53
CA TYR A 127 12.57 -5.78 6.76
C TYR A 127 13.44 -7.03 6.56
N ASN A 128 14.20 -7.06 5.46
CA ASN A 128 15.08 -8.18 5.12
C ASN A 128 16.29 -8.26 6.06
N TYR A 129 16.89 -7.11 6.40
CA TYR A 129 18.10 -7.02 7.19
C TYR A 129 17.89 -7.51 8.64
N PHE A 130 16.78 -7.10 9.26
CA PHE A 130 16.46 -7.45 10.65
C PHE A 130 15.56 -8.68 10.77
N ARG A 131 15.20 -9.33 9.65
CA ARG A 131 14.34 -10.53 9.62
C ARG A 131 13.03 -10.33 10.39
N ILE A 132 12.31 -9.25 10.07
CA ILE A 132 11.12 -8.82 10.81
C ILE A 132 9.97 -9.83 10.74
N SER A 133 9.89 -10.66 9.69
CA SER A 133 8.83 -11.65 9.52
C SER A 133 8.71 -12.59 10.72
N GLY A 134 7.53 -12.60 11.36
CA GLY A 134 7.25 -13.45 12.51
C GLY A 134 7.92 -13.03 13.81
N SER A 135 8.53 -11.84 13.85
CA SER A 135 9.05 -11.23 15.09
C SER A 135 7.96 -10.47 15.84
N ASP A 136 8.23 -10.17 17.11
CA ASP A 136 7.41 -9.29 17.95
C ASP A 136 7.42 -7.81 17.50
N LEU A 137 8.30 -7.46 16.55
CA LEU A 137 8.44 -6.12 16.00
C LEU A 137 7.67 -5.91 14.69
N GLU A 138 6.94 -6.92 14.22
CA GLU A 138 6.25 -6.85 12.93
C GLU A 138 5.22 -5.71 12.90
N ASP A 139 4.40 -5.56 13.94
CA ASP A 139 3.41 -4.47 14.01
C ASP A 139 4.08 -3.10 14.03
N LYS A 140 5.10 -2.93 14.88
CA LYS A 140 5.88 -1.69 14.98
C LYS A 140 6.55 -1.30 13.67
N PHE A 141 7.07 -2.30 12.94
CA PHE A 141 7.64 -2.09 11.61
C PHE A 141 6.60 -1.55 10.63
N TRP A 142 5.38 -2.10 10.64
CA TRP A 142 4.33 -1.66 9.75
C TRP A 142 3.84 -0.25 10.08
N ASP A 143 3.74 0.11 11.36
CA ASP A 143 3.45 1.48 11.78
C ASP A 143 4.51 2.47 11.29
N MET A 144 5.80 2.09 11.42
CA MET A 144 6.91 2.89 10.90
C MET A 144 6.84 3.05 9.37
N CYS A 145 6.53 1.98 8.63
CA CYS A 145 6.35 2.03 7.17
C CYS A 145 5.21 2.97 6.78
N GLU A 146 4.06 2.85 7.45
CA GLU A 146 2.91 3.72 7.18
C GLU A 146 3.24 5.18 7.44
N ASN A 147 3.95 5.52 8.53
CA ASN A 147 4.41 6.89 8.77
C ASN A 147 5.33 7.42 7.65
N ILE A 148 6.29 6.61 7.18
CA ILE A 148 7.24 7.01 6.14
C ILE A 148 6.53 7.24 4.80
N TYR A 149 5.60 6.36 4.41
CA TYR A 149 4.90 6.46 3.13
C TYR A 149 3.63 7.33 3.18
N ASP A 150 3.16 7.74 4.37
CA ASP A 150 2.12 8.77 4.54
C ASP A 150 2.70 10.17 4.28
N PHE A 151 3.11 10.39 3.04
CA PHE A 151 3.66 11.64 2.55
C PHE A 151 2.51 12.52 2.03
N LYS A 152 1.96 13.37 2.91
CA LYS A 152 0.78 14.20 2.58
C LYS A 152 1.14 15.56 1.98
N ASN A 153 2.32 16.09 2.28
CA ASN A 153 2.67 17.46 1.93
C ASN A 153 3.12 17.58 0.47
N ARG A 154 2.22 18.07 -0.38
CA ARG A 154 2.52 18.31 -1.80
C ARG A 154 3.58 19.37 -2.02
N HIS A 155 3.78 20.30 -1.09
CA HIS A 155 4.78 21.35 -1.24
C HIS A 155 6.21 20.81 -1.22
N ASN A 156 6.43 19.68 -0.55
CA ASN A 156 7.74 19.02 -0.46
C ASN A 156 7.96 17.99 -1.59
N MET A 157 7.06 17.91 -2.56
CA MET A 157 7.22 17.03 -3.73
C MET A 157 8.47 17.32 -4.54
N SER A 158 8.92 18.58 -4.59
CA SER A 158 10.10 18.99 -5.34
C SER A 158 11.39 18.29 -4.89
N GLU A 159 11.37 17.67 -3.70
CA GLU A 159 12.50 16.93 -3.16
C GLU A 159 12.51 15.45 -3.58
N LEU A 160 11.37 14.87 -3.96
CA LEU A 160 11.29 13.49 -4.41
C LEU A 160 11.73 13.35 -5.87
N SER A 161 12.79 12.59 -6.10
CA SER A 161 13.21 12.21 -7.45
C SER A 161 12.31 11.10 -8.00
N SER A 162 11.50 11.42 -9.01
CA SER A 162 10.66 10.43 -9.72
C SER A 162 11.46 9.24 -10.25
N VAL A 163 12.70 9.47 -10.70
CA VAL A 163 13.64 8.42 -11.15
C VAL A 163 13.97 7.45 -10.01
N LYS A 164 14.32 7.95 -8.81
CA LYS A 164 14.66 7.08 -7.68
C LYS A 164 13.44 6.38 -7.07
N VAL A 165 12.27 7.03 -7.09
CA VAL A 165 11.01 6.39 -6.71
C VAL A 165 10.70 5.23 -7.66
N LEU A 166 10.90 5.42 -8.98
CA LEU A 166 10.76 4.36 -9.97
C LEU A 166 11.78 3.22 -9.76
N GLU A 167 13.04 3.54 -9.51
CA GLU A 167 14.07 2.53 -9.19
C GLU A 167 13.68 1.69 -7.98
N SER A 168 13.22 2.36 -6.91
CA SER A 168 12.76 1.70 -5.67
C SER A 168 11.54 0.82 -5.93
N LEU A 169 10.56 1.30 -6.70
CA LEU A 169 9.38 0.56 -7.10
C LEU A 169 9.74 -0.71 -7.88
N ASN A 170 10.58 -0.57 -8.90
CA ASN A 170 11.04 -1.68 -9.72
C ASN A 170 11.80 -2.72 -8.88
N GLU A 171 12.64 -2.28 -7.94
CA GLU A 171 13.34 -3.18 -7.04
C GLU A 171 12.38 -3.99 -6.15
N ILE A 172 11.36 -3.35 -5.58
CA ILE A 172 10.33 -4.06 -4.79
C ILE A 172 9.63 -5.10 -5.66
N MET A 173 9.24 -4.74 -6.89
CA MET A 173 8.57 -5.63 -7.83
C MET A 173 9.49 -6.79 -8.27
N ILE A 174 10.79 -6.55 -8.47
CA ILE A 174 11.78 -7.60 -8.75
C ILE A 174 11.99 -8.53 -7.55
N THR A 175 11.95 -7.99 -6.35
CA THR A 175 12.14 -8.75 -5.11
C THR A 175 10.91 -9.59 -4.76
N PHE A 176 9.73 -9.22 -5.26
CA PHE A 176 8.50 -9.97 -5.06
C PHE A 176 8.65 -11.44 -5.51
N GLY A 177 8.11 -12.35 -4.72
CA GLY A 177 8.08 -13.77 -4.98
C GLY A 177 6.96 -14.45 -4.19
N PRO A 178 6.68 -15.74 -4.46
CA PRO A 178 5.49 -16.43 -3.94
C PRO A 178 5.37 -16.44 -2.40
N ASN A 179 6.49 -16.38 -1.68
CA ASN A 179 6.53 -16.41 -0.20
C ASN A 179 6.93 -15.05 0.40
N ARG A 180 6.64 -13.94 -0.28
CA ARG A 180 7.12 -12.60 0.10
C ARG A 180 5.98 -11.57 0.18
N ASP A 181 5.00 -11.88 1.00
CA ASP A 181 3.81 -11.04 1.24
C ASP A 181 4.18 -9.61 1.68
N TYR A 182 5.27 -9.48 2.43
CA TYR A 182 5.82 -8.19 2.84
C TYR A 182 6.21 -7.31 1.65
N CYS A 183 6.71 -7.88 0.53
CA CYS A 183 7.02 -7.12 -0.67
C CYS A 183 5.75 -6.53 -1.28
N ALA A 184 4.65 -7.29 -1.34
CA ALA A 184 3.38 -6.74 -1.80
C ALA A 184 2.91 -5.61 -0.88
N ARG A 185 3.01 -5.77 0.45
CA ARG A 185 2.57 -4.73 1.39
C ARG A 185 3.38 -3.45 1.28
N ILE A 186 4.70 -3.53 1.18
CA ILE A 186 5.56 -2.36 0.92
C ILE A 186 5.22 -1.76 -0.45
N LEU A 187 5.04 -2.58 -1.49
CA LEU A 187 4.65 -2.13 -2.82
C LEU A 187 3.36 -1.31 -2.81
N LEU A 188 2.33 -1.76 -2.08
CA LEU A 188 1.07 -1.02 -1.97
C LEU A 188 1.23 0.31 -1.23
N LEU A 189 2.07 0.37 -0.19
CA LEU A 189 2.35 1.63 0.50
C LEU A 189 3.02 2.64 -0.44
N VAL A 190 4.01 2.18 -1.22
CA VAL A 190 4.68 3.00 -2.24
C VAL A 190 3.70 3.45 -3.32
N LEU A 191 2.90 2.54 -3.89
CA LEU A 191 1.92 2.87 -4.94
C LEU A 191 0.84 3.83 -4.42
N LYS A 192 0.34 3.63 -3.19
CA LYS A 192 -0.61 4.55 -2.55
C LYS A 192 0.01 5.94 -2.41
N MET A 193 1.26 6.03 -1.97
CA MET A 193 1.99 7.30 -1.92
C MET A 193 2.08 7.95 -3.31
N ILE A 194 2.48 7.20 -4.35
CA ILE A 194 2.54 7.67 -5.74
C ILE A 194 1.18 8.19 -6.22
N CYS A 195 0.07 7.48 -5.92
CA CYS A 195 -1.28 7.90 -6.27
C CYS A 195 -1.67 9.21 -5.57
N ASN A 196 -1.46 9.31 -4.26
CA ASN A 196 -1.77 10.51 -3.47
C ASN A 196 -0.99 11.74 -3.96
N LEU A 197 0.24 11.50 -4.38
CA LEU A 197 1.15 12.49 -4.96
C LEU A 197 0.91 12.72 -6.46
N ARG A 198 -0.04 12.04 -7.10
CA ARG A 198 -0.32 12.15 -8.55
C ARG A 198 0.92 11.90 -9.43
N LEU A 199 1.87 11.10 -8.95
CA LEU A 199 3.10 10.75 -9.66
C LEU A 199 2.90 9.63 -10.69
N LEU A 200 1.70 9.03 -10.77
CA LEU A 200 1.39 8.01 -11.77
C LEU A 200 1.57 8.52 -13.21
N ASP A 201 1.30 9.80 -13.46
CA ASP A 201 1.52 10.41 -14.76
C ASP A 201 2.98 10.89 -14.96
N GLU A 202 3.86 10.76 -13.97
CA GLU A 202 5.28 11.14 -14.11
C GLU A 202 6.18 9.91 -14.23
N ILE A 203 5.75 8.78 -13.69
CA ILE A 203 6.53 7.56 -13.58
C ILE A 203 5.95 6.47 -14.48
N ARG A 204 6.81 5.82 -15.26
CA ARG A 204 6.46 4.64 -16.07
C ARG A 204 7.10 3.41 -15.49
N PHE A 205 6.29 2.47 -15.02
CA PHE A 205 6.74 1.21 -14.44
C PHE A 205 6.16 0.01 -15.21
N ASP A 206 6.65 -1.19 -14.93
CA ASP A 206 6.18 -2.40 -15.58
C ASP A 206 4.77 -2.78 -15.10
N ILE A 207 3.76 -2.28 -15.81
CA ILE A 207 2.37 -2.49 -15.43
C ILE A 207 1.92 -3.96 -15.55
N ASN A 208 2.54 -4.75 -16.43
CA ASN A 208 2.23 -6.17 -16.55
C ASN A 208 2.74 -6.92 -15.32
N LYS A 209 3.93 -6.57 -14.85
CA LYS A 209 4.46 -7.15 -13.61
C LYS A 209 3.62 -6.77 -12.39
N LEU A 210 3.07 -5.55 -12.33
CA LEU A 210 2.11 -5.18 -11.28
C LEU A 210 0.82 -6.01 -11.38
N TYR A 211 0.35 -6.28 -12.60
CA TYR A 211 -0.77 -7.18 -12.83
C TYR A 211 -0.48 -8.61 -12.33
N ASP A 212 0.68 -9.18 -12.62
CA ASP A 212 1.07 -10.51 -12.14
C ASP A 212 1.10 -10.59 -10.60
N ILE A 213 1.60 -9.53 -9.95
CA ILE A 213 1.59 -9.39 -8.48
C ILE A 213 0.15 -9.32 -7.96
N THR A 214 -0.72 -8.58 -8.66
CA THR A 214 -2.15 -8.46 -8.33
C THR A 214 -2.85 -9.80 -8.41
N VAL A 215 -2.65 -10.54 -9.50
CA VAL A 215 -3.21 -11.89 -9.70
C VAL A 215 -2.77 -12.83 -8.59
N THR A 216 -1.46 -12.88 -8.31
CA THR A 216 -0.90 -13.74 -7.26
C THR A 216 -1.50 -13.40 -5.89
N THR A 217 -1.65 -12.11 -5.59
CA THR A 217 -2.23 -11.65 -4.33
C THR A 217 -3.71 -11.98 -4.21
N LEU A 218 -4.50 -11.75 -5.27
CA LEU A 218 -5.93 -12.04 -5.28
C LEU A 218 -6.19 -13.53 -5.10
N LEU A 219 -5.48 -14.38 -5.85
CA LEU A 219 -5.65 -15.84 -5.74
C LEU A 219 -5.25 -16.36 -4.35
N ARG A 220 -4.21 -15.79 -3.73
CA ARG A 220 -3.86 -16.09 -2.34
C ARG A 220 -4.96 -15.66 -1.36
N HIS A 221 -5.54 -14.48 -1.53
CA HIS A 221 -6.66 -14.03 -0.71
C HIS A 221 -7.86 -14.98 -0.79
N VAL A 222 -8.18 -15.45 -2.00
CA VAL A 222 -9.23 -16.45 -2.24
C VAL A 222 -8.92 -17.75 -1.51
N ASN A 223 -7.71 -18.29 -1.65
CA ASN A 223 -7.35 -19.60 -1.12
C ASN A 223 -7.17 -19.63 0.40
N GLU A 224 -6.70 -18.53 0.98
CA GLU A 224 -6.31 -18.48 2.41
C GLU A 224 -7.27 -17.64 3.26
N THR A 225 -8.33 -17.08 2.69
CA THR A 225 -9.27 -16.16 3.37
C THR A 225 -8.55 -15.02 4.11
N GLN A 226 -7.48 -14.48 3.50
CA GLN A 226 -6.66 -13.42 4.10
C GLN A 226 -7.40 -12.08 4.24
N ASN A 227 -6.76 -11.10 4.90
CA ASN A 227 -7.27 -9.77 5.15
C ASN A 227 -7.77 -9.05 3.88
N SER A 228 -9.08 -8.83 3.79
CA SER A 228 -9.76 -8.22 2.65
C SER A 228 -9.42 -6.74 2.44
N LEU A 229 -8.92 -6.04 3.46
CA LEU A 229 -8.49 -4.64 3.36
C LEU A 229 -7.30 -4.46 2.40
N PHE A 230 -6.47 -5.50 2.24
CA PHE A 230 -5.35 -5.47 1.32
C PHE A 230 -5.81 -5.40 -0.15
N ILE A 231 -6.83 -6.20 -0.47
CA ILE A 231 -7.43 -6.26 -1.81
C ILE A 231 -8.16 -4.95 -2.14
N CYS A 232 -8.84 -4.33 -1.17
CA CYS A 232 -9.42 -2.99 -1.33
C CYS A 232 -8.36 -1.95 -1.75
N LYS A 233 -7.21 -1.91 -1.05
CA LYS A 233 -6.11 -0.98 -1.40
C LYS A 233 -5.58 -1.23 -2.82
N ILE A 234 -5.51 -2.48 -3.26
CA ILE A 234 -5.12 -2.82 -4.64
C ILE A 234 -6.16 -2.32 -5.65
N SER A 235 -7.44 -2.52 -5.36
CA SER A 235 -8.55 -2.03 -6.19
C SER A 235 -8.47 -0.51 -6.38
N GLU A 236 -8.25 0.25 -5.31
CA GLU A 236 -8.07 1.70 -5.36
C GLU A 236 -6.91 2.10 -6.28
N ILE A 237 -5.74 1.47 -6.14
CA ILE A 237 -4.56 1.74 -6.98
C ILE A 237 -4.87 1.46 -8.46
N TRP A 238 -5.58 0.39 -8.79
CA TRP A 238 -5.94 0.07 -10.16
C TRP A 238 -6.92 1.07 -10.78
N CYS A 239 -7.86 1.61 -9.99
CA CYS A 239 -8.72 2.70 -10.47
C CYS A 239 -7.92 3.94 -10.85
N GLU A 240 -6.91 4.31 -10.06
CA GLU A 240 -6.04 5.44 -10.39
C GLU A 240 -5.19 5.14 -11.64
N ILE A 241 -4.70 3.91 -11.80
CA ILE A 241 -3.96 3.49 -13.00
C ILE A 241 -4.84 3.55 -14.25
N PHE A 242 -6.09 3.07 -14.19
CA PHE A 242 -7.01 3.12 -15.34
C PHE A 242 -7.34 4.55 -15.78
N ASN A 243 -7.27 5.50 -14.86
CA ASN A 243 -7.44 6.92 -15.15
C ASN A 243 -6.14 7.64 -15.55
N SER A 244 -4.98 7.00 -15.42
CA SER A 244 -3.68 7.58 -15.79
C SER A 244 -3.44 7.55 -17.29
N SER A 245 -2.78 8.59 -17.79
CA SER A 245 -2.41 8.73 -19.19
C SER A 245 -1.15 7.95 -19.59
N ASN A 246 -0.22 7.75 -18.65
CA ASN A 246 1.12 7.21 -18.94
C ASN A 246 1.26 5.71 -18.68
N ASN A 247 0.47 5.14 -17.76
CA ASN A 247 0.50 3.72 -17.44
C ASN A 247 -0.75 3.02 -17.99
N THR A 248 -0.90 2.99 -19.33
CA THR A 248 -2.08 2.40 -19.96
C THR A 248 -2.09 0.88 -19.80
N PHE A 249 -3.07 0.36 -19.06
CA PHE A 249 -3.34 -1.07 -18.98
C PHE A 249 -4.65 -1.40 -19.71
N LYS A 250 -4.61 -2.33 -20.65
CA LYS A 250 -5.80 -2.78 -21.39
C LYS A 250 -6.28 -4.13 -20.87
N ILE A 251 -7.56 -4.20 -20.50
CA ILE A 251 -8.27 -5.45 -20.26
C ILE A 251 -8.66 -6.03 -21.62
N ASN A 252 -7.74 -6.75 -22.23
CA ASN A 252 -7.86 -7.27 -23.60
C ASN A 252 -7.99 -8.81 -23.68
N SER A 253 -8.14 -9.47 -22.54
CA SER A 253 -8.40 -10.91 -22.45
C SER A 253 -9.50 -11.18 -21.43
N VAL A 254 -10.14 -12.33 -21.55
CA VAL A 254 -11.14 -12.80 -20.58
C VAL A 254 -10.48 -13.01 -19.22
N ASP A 255 -9.28 -13.59 -19.15
CA ASP A 255 -8.58 -13.80 -17.88
C ASP A 255 -8.33 -12.48 -17.14
N LYS A 256 -7.90 -11.43 -17.84
CA LYS A 256 -7.76 -10.09 -17.25
C LYS A 256 -9.10 -9.58 -16.74
N LEU A 257 -10.16 -9.73 -17.54
CA LEU A 257 -11.51 -9.32 -17.15
C LEU A 257 -11.98 -10.03 -15.88
N LEU A 258 -11.76 -11.35 -15.78
CA LEU A 258 -12.09 -12.15 -14.59
C LEU A 258 -11.29 -11.71 -13.37
N MET A 259 -9.99 -11.44 -13.52
CA MET A 259 -9.14 -10.98 -12.41
C MET A 259 -9.58 -9.62 -11.88
N PHE A 260 -9.88 -8.66 -12.76
CA PHE A 260 -10.42 -7.37 -12.33
C PHE A 260 -11.85 -7.47 -11.79
N GLY A 261 -12.68 -8.34 -12.37
CA GLY A 261 -13.99 -8.67 -11.84
C GLY A 261 -13.91 -9.18 -10.40
N GLY A 262 -12.98 -10.10 -10.11
CA GLY A 262 -12.78 -10.63 -8.75
C GLY A 262 -12.25 -9.58 -7.79
N LEU A 263 -11.25 -8.81 -8.21
CA LEU A 263 -10.69 -7.70 -7.44
C LEU A 263 -11.78 -6.70 -7.02
N PHE A 264 -12.60 -6.25 -7.97
CA PHE A 264 -13.68 -5.29 -7.71
C PHE A 264 -14.87 -5.91 -6.98
N ALA A 265 -15.12 -7.21 -7.12
CA ALA A 265 -16.13 -7.91 -6.35
C ALA A 265 -15.81 -7.88 -4.85
N VAL A 266 -14.57 -8.17 -4.47
CA VAL A 266 -14.11 -8.11 -3.07
C VAL A 266 -14.24 -6.68 -2.53
N ASP A 267 -13.75 -5.71 -3.29
CA ASP A 267 -13.72 -4.31 -2.88
C ASP A 267 -15.13 -3.74 -2.62
N ILE A 268 -16.01 -3.85 -3.61
CA ILE A 268 -17.39 -3.35 -3.49
C ILE A 268 -18.15 -4.13 -2.39
N SER A 269 -17.90 -5.44 -2.23
CA SER A 269 -18.52 -6.21 -1.15
C SER A 269 -18.19 -5.63 0.23
N ASN A 270 -16.93 -5.26 0.44
CA ASN A 270 -16.47 -4.69 1.70
C ASN A 270 -17.10 -3.32 1.96
N ASP A 271 -17.14 -2.45 0.95
CA ASP A 271 -17.78 -1.13 1.05
C ASP A 271 -19.27 -1.26 1.43
N LEU A 272 -20.01 -2.10 0.71
CA LEU A 272 -21.43 -2.33 0.96
C LEU A 272 -21.69 -2.85 2.39
N ARG A 273 -20.84 -3.77 2.88
CA ARG A 273 -20.94 -4.29 4.24
C ARG A 273 -20.68 -3.25 5.32
N GLN A 274 -19.78 -2.30 5.08
CA GLN A 274 -19.49 -1.22 6.02
C GLN A 274 -20.58 -0.14 6.03
N MET A 275 -21.21 0.11 4.87
CA MET A 275 -22.23 1.14 4.70
C MET A 275 -23.62 0.71 5.15
N ALA A 276 -24.01 -0.54 4.85
CA ALA A 276 -25.38 -1.02 5.07
C ALA A 276 -25.87 -0.91 6.53
N PRO A 277 -25.10 -1.32 7.57
CA PRO A 277 -25.55 -1.20 8.96
C PRO A 277 -25.73 0.25 9.44
N LYS A 278 -25.10 1.20 8.74
CA LYS A 278 -25.16 2.63 9.04
C LYS A 278 -26.23 3.35 8.20
N SER A 279 -26.95 2.62 7.36
CA SER A 279 -27.90 3.15 6.38
C SER A 279 -27.32 4.28 5.52
N LEU A 280 -26.01 4.22 5.24
CA LEU A 280 -25.31 5.23 4.44
C LEU A 280 -25.57 4.98 2.96
N GLN A 281 -25.95 6.04 2.24
CA GLN A 281 -26.10 5.98 0.80
C GLN A 281 -24.74 5.90 0.12
N ILE A 282 -24.58 4.90 -0.76
CA ILE A 282 -23.38 4.74 -1.59
C ILE A 282 -23.27 5.91 -2.57
N ASP A 283 -22.08 6.52 -2.62
CA ASP A 283 -21.77 7.54 -3.61
C ASP A 283 -21.32 6.87 -4.92
N ILE A 284 -22.15 7.00 -5.96
CA ILE A 284 -21.89 6.39 -7.27
C ILE A 284 -20.96 7.31 -8.06
N THR A 285 -19.69 7.26 -7.69
CA THR A 285 -18.59 7.95 -8.37
C THR A 285 -18.31 7.35 -9.75
N ARG A 286 -17.56 8.07 -10.59
CA ARG A 286 -17.08 7.56 -11.88
C ARG A 286 -16.32 6.23 -11.74
N ASN A 287 -15.43 6.15 -10.76
CA ASN A 287 -14.63 4.94 -10.51
C ASN A 287 -15.54 3.75 -10.15
N LEU A 288 -16.57 3.96 -9.33
CA LEU A 288 -17.52 2.90 -8.99
C LEU A 288 -18.35 2.47 -10.22
N LYS A 289 -18.74 3.42 -11.09
CA LYS A 289 -19.41 3.07 -12.37
C LYS A 289 -18.53 2.19 -13.26
N GLU A 290 -17.24 2.52 -13.38
CA GLU A 290 -16.27 1.73 -14.16
C GLU A 290 -16.08 0.32 -13.56
N LYS A 291 -15.96 0.20 -12.23
CA LYS A 291 -15.92 -1.10 -11.54
C LYS A 291 -17.17 -1.94 -11.81
N LEU A 292 -18.36 -1.34 -11.70
CA LEU A 292 -19.64 -2.01 -11.97
C LEU A 292 -19.76 -2.45 -13.43
N LEU A 293 -19.26 -1.66 -14.37
CA LEU A 293 -19.21 -2.03 -15.78
C LEU A 293 -18.29 -3.24 -16.03
N ILE A 294 -17.11 -3.27 -15.40
CA ILE A 294 -16.18 -4.40 -15.48
C ILE A 294 -16.81 -5.66 -14.89
N LEU A 295 -17.50 -5.55 -13.75
CA LEU A 295 -18.26 -6.65 -13.15
C LEU A 295 -19.39 -7.14 -14.05
N TYR A 296 -20.15 -6.23 -14.67
CA TYR A 296 -21.19 -6.60 -15.63
C TYR A 296 -20.60 -7.33 -16.85
N LEU A 297 -19.51 -6.81 -17.43
CA LEU A 297 -18.83 -7.44 -18.55
C LEU A 297 -18.26 -8.82 -18.18
N THR A 298 -17.73 -8.95 -16.96
CA THR A 298 -17.30 -10.24 -16.38
C THR A 298 -18.46 -11.23 -16.46
N LEU A 299 -19.63 -10.89 -15.92
CA LEU A 299 -20.83 -11.75 -15.99
C LEU A 299 -21.32 -12.02 -17.43
N VAL A 300 -21.08 -11.11 -18.38
CA VAL A 300 -21.41 -11.33 -19.79
C VAL A 300 -20.46 -12.34 -20.45
N SER A 301 -19.19 -12.40 -20.05
CA SER A 301 -18.23 -13.38 -20.56
C SER A 301 -18.33 -14.77 -19.93
N PHE A 302 -19.09 -14.93 -18.85
CA PHE A 302 -19.24 -16.23 -18.17
C PHE A 302 -19.67 -17.40 -19.06
N PRO A 303 -20.60 -17.24 -20.02
CA PRO A 303 -20.97 -18.34 -20.92
C PRO A 303 -19.85 -18.79 -21.86
N THR A 304 -18.78 -18.01 -22.01
CA THR A 304 -17.65 -18.32 -22.90
C THR A 304 -16.47 -18.95 -22.17
N ILE A 305 -16.52 -19.07 -20.85
CA ILE A 305 -15.44 -19.65 -20.03
C ILE A 305 -15.81 -21.03 -19.52
N ASN A 306 -14.80 -21.86 -19.27
CA ASN A 306 -14.98 -23.09 -18.53
C ASN A 306 -15.13 -22.74 -17.03
N ILE A 307 -16.35 -22.87 -16.50
CA ILE A 307 -16.67 -22.46 -15.13
C ILE A 307 -15.82 -23.23 -14.10
N ASP A 308 -15.47 -24.48 -14.38
CA ASP A 308 -14.72 -25.33 -13.47
C ASP A 308 -13.33 -24.77 -13.16
N ASP A 309 -12.69 -24.11 -14.15
CA ASP A 309 -11.36 -23.51 -13.98
C ASP A 309 -11.40 -22.20 -13.16
N TYR A 310 -12.59 -21.64 -12.96
CA TYR A 310 -12.80 -20.31 -12.41
C TYR A 310 -13.80 -20.29 -11.26
N MET A 311 -14.05 -21.41 -10.58
CA MET A 311 -15.03 -21.47 -9.47
C MET A 311 -14.85 -20.36 -8.42
N TRP A 312 -13.61 -19.96 -8.15
CA TRP A 312 -13.32 -18.88 -7.20
C TRP A 312 -13.98 -17.54 -7.56
N ILE A 313 -14.15 -17.21 -8.84
CA ILE A 313 -14.82 -15.96 -9.24
C ILE A 313 -16.32 -16.04 -9.00
N CYS A 314 -16.92 -17.23 -9.14
CA CYS A 314 -18.32 -17.47 -8.80
C CYS A 314 -18.57 -17.15 -7.33
N ASP A 315 -17.71 -17.65 -6.44
CA ASP A 315 -17.83 -17.42 -5.00
C ASP A 315 -17.75 -15.93 -4.64
N LEU A 316 -16.80 -15.21 -5.24
CA LEU A 316 -16.67 -13.77 -5.05
C LEU A 316 -17.89 -12.98 -5.56
N LEU A 317 -18.45 -13.36 -6.71
CA LEU A 317 -19.63 -12.68 -7.27
C LEU A 317 -20.91 -13.01 -6.50
N ILE A 318 -21.08 -14.24 -6.01
CA ILE A 318 -22.18 -14.62 -5.10
C ILE A 318 -22.09 -13.81 -3.80
N HIS A 319 -20.88 -13.64 -3.28
CA HIS A 319 -20.62 -12.85 -2.09
C HIS A 319 -20.94 -11.36 -2.30
N LEU A 320 -20.58 -10.79 -3.46
CA LEU A 320 -20.96 -9.44 -3.84
C LEU A 320 -22.47 -9.32 -4.00
N HIS A 321 -23.12 -10.27 -4.68
CA HIS A 321 -24.57 -10.30 -4.83
C HIS A 321 -25.28 -10.27 -3.47
N SER A 322 -24.82 -11.10 -2.52
CA SER A 322 -25.35 -11.16 -1.16
C SER A 322 -25.14 -9.83 -0.41
N SER A 323 -23.97 -9.21 -0.57
CA SER A 323 -23.67 -7.91 0.06
C SER A 323 -24.52 -6.77 -0.52
N LEU A 324 -24.75 -6.78 -1.83
CA LEU A 324 -25.62 -5.83 -2.51
C LEU A 324 -27.09 -6.00 -2.14
N LYS A 325 -27.56 -7.25 -2.04
CA LYS A 325 -28.89 -7.57 -1.54
C LYS A 325 -29.08 -7.03 -0.13
N PHE A 326 -28.15 -7.34 0.77
CA PHE A 326 -28.17 -6.82 2.14
C PHE A 326 -28.22 -5.30 2.15
N TYR A 327 -27.36 -4.62 1.40
CA TYR A 327 -27.37 -3.17 1.29
C TYR A 327 -28.73 -2.60 0.82
N MET A 328 -29.35 -3.20 -0.20
CA MET A 328 -30.66 -2.75 -0.72
C MET A 328 -31.82 -2.96 0.26
N GLU A 329 -31.68 -3.86 1.25
CA GLU A 329 -32.69 -4.02 2.32
C GLU A 329 -32.66 -2.84 3.29
N PHE A 330 -31.49 -2.23 3.54
CA PHE A 330 -31.33 -1.11 4.48
C PHE A 330 -31.38 0.25 3.80
N VAL A 331 -30.92 0.34 2.55
CA VAL A 331 -30.75 1.60 1.84
C VAL A 331 -31.60 1.61 0.57
N PRO A 332 -32.61 2.50 0.49
CA PRO A 332 -33.46 2.59 -0.69
C PRO A 332 -32.69 3.13 -1.89
N ILE A 333 -32.36 2.25 -2.85
CA ILE A 333 -31.63 2.64 -4.07
C ILE A 333 -32.43 3.58 -4.98
N TYR A 334 -33.75 3.68 -4.80
CA TYR A 334 -34.57 4.62 -5.56
C TYR A 334 -34.26 6.11 -5.26
N ASN A 335 -33.49 6.40 -4.21
CA ASN A 335 -32.98 7.74 -3.93
C ASN A 335 -31.77 8.12 -4.80
N LEU A 336 -31.19 7.18 -5.56
CA LEU A 336 -30.09 7.45 -6.49
C LEU A 336 -30.62 8.05 -7.81
N PRO A 337 -29.78 8.77 -8.58
CA PRO A 337 -30.11 9.12 -9.96
C PRO A 337 -30.48 7.88 -10.78
N THR A 338 -31.45 7.99 -11.69
CA THR A 338 -32.00 6.87 -12.46
C THR A 338 -30.93 6.06 -13.20
N GLU A 339 -29.95 6.74 -13.80
CA GLU A 339 -28.82 6.09 -14.48
C GLU A 339 -28.06 5.14 -13.54
N ASN A 340 -27.84 5.58 -12.30
CA ASN A 340 -27.14 4.79 -11.28
C ASN A 340 -28.00 3.61 -10.80
N GLN A 341 -29.31 3.81 -10.66
CA GLN A 341 -30.24 2.71 -10.36
C GLN A 341 -30.18 1.63 -11.44
N VAL A 342 -30.25 2.04 -12.71
CA VAL A 342 -30.19 1.13 -13.86
C VAL A 342 -28.88 0.36 -13.88
N LEU A 343 -27.73 1.01 -13.63
CA LEU A 343 -26.44 0.34 -13.61
C LEU A 343 -26.34 -0.74 -12.52
N ILE A 344 -26.76 -0.42 -11.29
CA ILE A 344 -26.78 -1.38 -10.18
C ILE A 344 -27.71 -2.55 -10.51
N LEU A 345 -28.89 -2.26 -11.06
CA LEU A 345 -29.88 -3.26 -11.43
C LEU A 345 -29.39 -4.16 -12.56
N GLN A 346 -28.73 -3.62 -13.59
CA GLN A 346 -28.16 -4.41 -14.68
C GLN A 346 -27.17 -5.45 -14.14
N TYR A 347 -26.26 -5.03 -13.26
CA TYR A 347 -25.37 -5.95 -12.56
C TYR A 347 -26.17 -6.98 -11.74
N TYR A 348 -27.10 -6.53 -10.89
CA TYR A 348 -27.84 -7.40 -9.98
C TYR A 348 -28.68 -8.45 -10.73
N PHE A 349 -29.37 -8.07 -11.81
CA PHE A 349 -30.14 -8.98 -12.66
C PHE A 349 -29.26 -9.98 -13.38
N LYS A 350 -28.13 -9.52 -13.92
CA LYS A 350 -27.22 -10.39 -14.67
C LYS A 350 -26.66 -11.51 -13.78
N ASN A 351 -26.50 -11.27 -12.47
CA ASN A 351 -26.08 -12.30 -11.52
C ASN A 351 -27.07 -13.47 -11.43
N PHE A 352 -28.39 -13.24 -11.40
CA PHE A 352 -29.37 -14.35 -11.31
C PHE A 352 -29.25 -15.32 -12.47
N VAL A 353 -29.14 -14.78 -13.70
CA VAL A 353 -29.04 -15.60 -14.91
C VAL A 353 -27.69 -16.31 -14.96
N THR A 354 -26.61 -15.60 -14.64
CA THR A 354 -25.24 -16.10 -14.86
C THR A 354 -24.82 -17.09 -13.78
N LEU A 355 -25.18 -16.83 -12.53
CA LEU A 355 -24.77 -17.63 -11.36
C LEU A 355 -25.88 -18.57 -10.88
N ASN A 356 -26.98 -18.68 -11.64
CA ASN A 356 -28.16 -19.49 -11.32
C ASN A 356 -28.70 -19.24 -9.89
N ILE A 357 -28.68 -17.98 -9.44
CA ILE A 357 -29.20 -17.60 -8.12
C ILE A 357 -30.73 -17.65 -8.20
N THR A 358 -31.36 -18.22 -7.17
CA THR A 358 -32.84 -18.26 -7.10
C THR A 358 -33.40 -16.90 -6.70
N ILE A 359 -34.37 -16.39 -7.45
CA ILE A 359 -35.07 -15.14 -7.13
C ILE A 359 -35.99 -15.37 -5.92
N SER A 360 -35.70 -14.70 -4.80
CA SER A 360 -36.54 -14.76 -3.61
C SER A 360 -37.72 -13.79 -3.69
N GLN A 361 -38.70 -13.94 -2.78
CA GLN A 361 -39.83 -13.01 -2.70
C GLN A 361 -39.37 -11.57 -2.41
N LYS A 362 -38.37 -11.39 -1.54
CA LYS A 362 -37.78 -10.07 -1.26
C LYS A 362 -37.17 -9.42 -2.51
N ASP A 363 -36.54 -10.22 -3.37
CA ASP A 363 -35.98 -9.72 -4.63
C ASP A 363 -37.10 -9.17 -5.53
N LYS A 364 -38.22 -9.90 -5.63
CA LYS A 364 -39.41 -9.44 -6.35
C LYS A 364 -39.97 -8.13 -5.79
N GLU A 365 -39.97 -7.96 -4.47
CA GLU A 365 -40.40 -6.71 -3.82
C GLU A 365 -39.48 -5.54 -4.15
N ILE A 366 -38.16 -5.75 -4.08
CA ILE A 366 -37.15 -4.76 -4.47
C ILE A 366 -37.38 -4.35 -5.94
N PHE A 367 -37.58 -5.33 -6.83
CA PHE A 367 -37.86 -5.07 -8.25
C PHE A 367 -39.17 -4.33 -8.47
N GLY A 368 -40.24 -4.75 -7.80
CA GLY A 368 -41.55 -4.11 -7.92
C GLY A 368 -41.50 -2.63 -7.56
N ARG A 369 -40.82 -2.29 -6.44
CA ARG A 369 -40.63 -0.89 -6.03
C ARG A 369 -39.83 -0.10 -7.06
N LEU A 370 -38.77 -0.68 -7.61
CA LEU A 370 -37.90 0.02 -8.56
C LEU A 370 -38.54 0.21 -9.92
N LEU A 371 -39.19 -0.81 -10.47
CA LEU A 371 -39.93 -0.71 -11.73
C LEU A 371 -41.07 0.29 -11.62
N THR A 372 -41.76 0.34 -10.47
CA THR A 372 -42.78 1.36 -10.21
C THR A 372 -42.17 2.76 -10.20
N ASN A 373 -40.98 2.94 -9.61
CA ASN A 373 -40.33 4.25 -9.62
C ASN A 373 -39.82 4.64 -11.02
N ILE A 374 -39.24 3.71 -11.77
CA ILE A 374 -38.76 3.97 -13.13
C ILE A 374 -39.92 4.32 -14.07
N SER A 375 -41.08 3.67 -13.93
CA SER A 375 -42.25 3.94 -14.77
C SER A 375 -42.86 5.33 -14.55
N THR A 376 -42.63 5.95 -13.38
CA THR A 376 -43.03 7.34 -13.14
C THR A 376 -42.19 8.37 -13.90
N ILE A 377 -41.04 7.95 -14.47
CA ILE A 377 -40.16 8.84 -15.22
C ILE A 377 -40.63 8.89 -16.67
N PRO A 378 -41.02 10.06 -17.22
CA PRO A 378 -41.62 10.15 -18.55
C PRO A 378 -40.77 9.58 -19.70
N HIS A 379 -39.44 9.60 -19.54
CA HIS A 379 -38.52 9.04 -20.53
C HIS A 379 -38.53 7.50 -20.56
N TYR A 380 -38.88 6.84 -19.45
CA TYR A 380 -38.86 5.38 -19.31
C TYR A 380 -40.26 4.76 -19.24
N SER A 381 -41.33 5.56 -19.24
CA SER A 381 -42.71 5.08 -19.13
C SER A 381 -43.22 4.27 -20.33
N LYS A 382 -42.43 4.16 -21.41
CA LYS A 382 -42.73 3.38 -22.62
C LYS A 382 -41.94 2.08 -22.74
N ILE A 383 -41.02 1.81 -21.80
CA ILE A 383 -40.25 0.56 -21.69
C ILE A 383 -40.96 -0.31 -20.65
#